data_AF-A0A530A271-F1
#
_entry.id   AF-A0A530A271-F1
#
_cell.length_a   1.000
_cell.length_b   1.000
_cell.length_c   1.000
_cell.angle_alpha   90.00
_cell.angle_beta   90.00
_cell.angle_gamma   90.00
#
_symmetry.space_group_name_H-M   'P 1'
#
loop_
_entity.id
_entity.type
_entity.pdbx_description
1 polymer ?
#
loop_
_entity_poly.entity_id
_entity_poly.type
_entity_poly.pdbx_seq_one_letter_code
_entity_poly.pdbx_strand_id
1 'polypeptide(L)' 'FLLSAPEALAIVEGQLRCIAENWPRVSEEATLSGTDRNLFWGRQFLNPYAFTALEGSADVLRALADELRNSVHA' A
#
# COMPACT_ATOMS: atom_id res chain seq x y z
N PHE A 1 -17.58 -12.47 -10.22
CA PHE A 1 -17.06 -11.31 -10.99
C PHE A 1 -18.20 -10.33 -11.17
N LEU A 2 -18.21 -9.23 -10.40
CA LEU A 2 -19.29 -8.23 -10.40
C LEU A 2 -18.76 -6.78 -10.43
N LEU A 3 -17.45 -6.58 -10.52
CA LEU A 3 -16.82 -5.26 -10.56
C LEU A 3 -16.30 -5.00 -11.97
N SER A 4 -16.57 -3.80 -12.48
CA SER A 4 -15.86 -3.25 -13.63
C SER A 4 -14.41 -2.96 -13.28
N ALA A 5 -13.55 -2.83 -14.29
CA ALA A 5 -12.14 -2.50 -14.07
C ALA A 5 -11.97 -1.18 -13.28
N PRO A 6 -12.67 -0.07 -13.60
CA PRO A 6 -12.58 1.15 -12.80
C PRO A 6 -12.97 0.98 -11.34
N GLU A 7 -14.03 0.21 -11.04
CA GLU A 7 -14.44 -0.05 -9.66
C GLU A 7 -13.40 -0.88 -8.91
N ALA A 8 -12.82 -1.90 -9.55
CA ALA A 8 -11.76 -2.68 -8.96
C ALA A 8 -10.51 -1.82 -8.67
N LEU A 9 -10.12 -0.94 -9.60
CA LEU A 9 -8.99 -0.02 -9.41
C LEU A 9 -9.26 0.96 -8.25
N ALA A 10 -10.46 1.54 -8.17
CA ALA A 10 -10.83 2.47 -7.10
C ALA A 10 -10.81 1.81 -5.72
N ILE A 11 -11.24 0.55 -5.62
CA ILE A 11 -11.17 -0.23 -4.37
C ILE A 11 -9.71 -0.42 -3.95
N VAL A 12 -8.85 -0.85 -4.87
CA VAL A 12 -7.43 -1.08 -4.56
C VAL A 12 -6.75 0.23 -4.18
N GLU A 13 -6.97 1.32 -4.93
CA GLU A 13 -6.46 2.65 -4.58
C GLU A 13 -6.87 3.06 -3.15
N GLY A 14 -8.15 2.91 -2.80
CA GLY A 14 -8.64 3.22 -1.46
C GLY A 14 -7.95 2.37 -0.37
N GLN A 15 -7.69 1.10 -0.65
CA GLN A 15 -6.95 0.21 0.25
C GLN A 15 -5.49 0.66 0.43
N LEU A 16 -4.80 1.03 -0.64
CA LEU A 16 -3.41 1.52 -0.57
C LEU A 16 -3.30 2.76 0.32
N ARG A 17 -4.18 3.75 0.09
CA ARG A 17 -4.23 5.00 0.88
C ARG A 17 -4.56 4.71 2.34
N CYS A 18 -5.59 3.91 2.60
CA CYS A 18 -6.00 3.54 3.95
C CYS A 18 -4.86 2.86 4.73
N ILE A 19 -4.14 1.92 4.10
CA ILE A 19 -3.00 1.24 4.72
C ILE A 19 -1.90 2.26 5.07
N ALA A 20 -1.53 3.14 4.14
CA ALA A 20 -0.48 4.13 4.36
C ALA A 20 -0.85 5.15 5.44
N GLU A 21 -2.06 5.71 5.39
CA GLU A 21 -2.57 6.68 6.36
C GLU A 21 -2.63 6.11 7.78
N ASN A 22 -3.00 4.82 7.91
CA ASN A 22 -3.18 4.19 9.21
C ASN A 22 -1.93 3.47 9.73
N TRP A 23 -0.88 3.30 8.91
CA TRP A 23 0.31 2.56 9.31
C TRP A 23 0.94 3.05 10.61
N PRO A 24 1.12 4.37 10.86
CA PRO A 24 1.68 4.85 12.11
C PRO A 24 0.84 4.47 13.33
N ARG A 25 -0.48 4.68 13.26
CA ARG A 25 -1.43 4.41 14.34
C ARG A 25 -1.53 2.92 14.65
N VAL A 26 -1.71 2.08 13.62
CA VAL A 26 -1.81 0.62 13.79
C VAL A 26 -0.51 0.04 14.35
N SER A 27 0.64 0.56 13.92
CA SER A 27 1.93 0.14 14.45
C SER A 27 2.10 0.47 15.93
N GLU A 28 1.61 1.65 16.36
CA GLU A 28 1.61 2.06 17.75
C GLU A 28 0.69 1.17 18.61
N GLU A 29 -0.54 0.94 18.14
CA GLU A 29 -1.50 0.03 18.79
C GLU A 29 -0.97 -1.40 18.92
N ALA A 30 -0.23 -1.86 17.91
CA ALA A 30 0.44 -3.15 17.91
C ALA A 30 1.76 -3.17 18.70
N THR A 31 2.15 -2.06 19.33
CA THR A 31 3.38 -1.91 20.13
C THR A 31 4.66 -2.26 19.35
N LEU A 32 4.68 -2.01 18.03
CA LEU A 32 5.85 -2.26 17.20
C LEU A 32 6.99 -1.30 17.53
N SER A 33 8.21 -1.83 17.62
CA SER A 33 9.39 -0.98 17.73
C SER A 33 9.59 -0.16 16.45
N GLY A 34 10.34 0.95 16.53
CA GLY A 34 10.69 1.72 15.33
C GLY A 34 11.41 0.86 14.27
N THR A 35 12.21 -0.11 14.72
CA THR A 35 12.88 -1.08 13.83
C THR A 35 11.87 -2.00 13.14
N ASP A 36 10.92 -2.58 13.87
CA ASP A 36 9.91 -3.48 13.30
C ASP A 36 8.99 -2.75 12.31
N ARG A 37 8.61 -1.50 12.64
CA ARG A 37 7.84 -0.62 11.76
C ARG A 37 8.55 -0.41 10.42
N ASN A 38 9.83 -0.07 10.47
CA ASN A 38 10.63 0.13 9.26
C ASN A 38 10.92 -1.18 8.51
N LEU A 39 11.00 -2.30 9.23
CA LEU A 39 11.21 -3.61 8.63
C LEU A 39 9.97 -4.07 7.85
N PHE A 40 8.78 -3.96 8.43
CA PHE A 40 7.54 -4.44 7.82
C PHE A 40 7.05 -3.56 6.67
N TRP A 41 7.23 -2.24 6.76
CA TRP A 41 6.80 -1.33 5.71
C TRP A 41 7.57 -1.56 4.41
N GLY A 42 6.86 -1.71 3.29
CA GLY A 42 7.43 -2.02 1.97
C GLY A 42 7.94 -3.45 1.80
N ARG A 43 7.94 -4.29 2.85
CA ARG A 43 8.31 -5.72 2.78
C ARG A 43 7.16 -6.67 3.04
N GLN A 44 6.36 -6.40 4.06
CA GLN A 44 5.14 -7.17 4.36
C GLN A 44 3.92 -6.38 3.86
N PHE A 45 3.85 -5.11 4.23
CA PHE A 45 2.77 -4.21 3.79
C PHE A 45 3.23 -3.38 2.60
N LEU A 46 2.34 -3.26 1.60
CA LEU A 46 2.62 -2.62 0.31
C LEU A 46 3.88 -3.17 -0.38
N ASN A 47 4.12 -4.48 -0.28
CA ASN A 47 5.27 -5.10 -0.93
C ASN A 47 5.24 -4.85 -2.46
N PRO A 48 6.35 -4.41 -3.09
CA PRO A 48 6.43 -4.15 -4.53
C PRO A 48 5.99 -5.33 -5.42
N TYR A 49 6.21 -6.57 -4.98
CA TYR A 49 5.82 -7.78 -5.70
C TYR A 49 4.30 -7.94 -5.82
N ALA A 50 3.49 -7.24 -5.02
CA ALA A 50 2.03 -7.22 -5.19
C ALA A 50 1.59 -6.52 -6.48
N PHE A 51 2.47 -5.76 -7.14
CA PHE A 51 2.14 -4.92 -8.29
C PHE A 51 2.87 -5.31 -9.58
N THR A 52 3.72 -6.35 -9.58
CA THR A 52 4.59 -6.68 -10.72
C THR A 52 3.84 -7.22 -11.94
N ALA A 53 2.63 -7.74 -11.76
CA ALA A 53 1.78 -8.26 -12.82
C ALA A 53 0.69 -7.26 -13.26
N LEU A 54 0.70 -6.04 -12.74
CA LEU A 54 -0.23 -4.99 -13.18
C LEU A 54 0.26 -4.39 -14.49
N GLU A 55 -0.67 -4.27 -15.45
CA GLU A 55 -0.40 -3.77 -16.78
C GLU A 55 -1.50 -2.80 -17.23
N GLY A 56 -1.23 -2.02 -18.27
CA GLY A 56 -2.20 -1.07 -18.84
C GLY A 56 -2.69 -0.05 -17.81
N SER A 57 -4.01 0.13 -17.71
CA SER A 57 -4.61 1.11 -16.79
C SER A 57 -4.37 0.80 -15.30
N ALA A 58 -3.97 -0.43 -14.96
CA ALA A 58 -3.71 -0.82 -13.57
C ALA A 58 -2.30 -0.42 -13.09
N ASP A 59 -1.40 -0.06 -14.00
CA ASP A 59 -0.01 0.34 -13.69
C ASP A 59 0.06 1.55 -12.75
N VAL A 60 -0.97 2.40 -12.78
CA VAL A 60 -1.13 3.56 -11.89
C VAL A 60 -1.11 3.16 -10.40
N LEU A 61 -1.56 1.95 -10.07
CA LEU A 61 -1.55 1.45 -8.69
C LEU A 61 -0.13 1.12 -8.21
N ARG A 62 0.76 0.66 -9.12
CA ARG A 62 2.18 0.47 -8.79
C ARG A 62 2.82 1.81 -8.45
N ALA A 63 2.59 2.83 -9.28
CA ALA A 63 3.12 4.17 -9.06
C ALA A 63 2.62 4.78 -7.74
N LEU A 64 1.32 4.64 -7.44
CA LEU A 64 0.74 5.08 -6.17
C LEU A 64 1.35 4.33 -4.98
N ALA A 65 1.52 3.01 -5.07
CA ALA A 65 2.15 2.23 -4.00
C ALA A 65 3.60 2.67 -3.76
N ASP A 66 4.35 2.99 -4.81
CA ASP A 66 5.72 3.50 -4.71
C ASP A 66 5.74 4.88 -4.02
N GLU A 67 4.83 5.78 -4.38
CA GLU A 67 4.67 7.08 -3.73
C GLU A 67 4.36 6.94 -2.23
N LEU A 68 3.36 6.14 -1.88
CA LEU A 68 2.94 5.93 -0.49
C LEU A 68 4.02 5.26 0.36
N ARG A 69 4.84 4.38 -0.22
CA ARG A 69 5.97 3.80 0.51
C ARG A 69 6.98 4.86 0.92
N ASN A 70 7.22 5.86 0.07
CA ASN A 70 8.18 6.92 0.32
C ASN A 70 7.62 8.02 1.24
N SER A 71 6.30 8.23 1.27
CA SER A 71 5.68 9.28 2.08
C SER A 71 5.65 8.97 3.59
N VAL A 72 5.59 7.69 3.97
CA VAL A 72 5.54 7.25 5.38
C VAL A 72 6.90 7.36 6.07
N HIS A 73 7.98 7.54 5.31
CA HIS A 73 9.35 7.72 5.82
C HIS A 73 9.81 9.18 5.86
N ALA A 74 8.98 10.13 5.40
CA ALA A 74 9.23 11.58 5.48
C ALA A 74 8.76 12.13 6.84
#